data_AF-A0A6A5AIG9-F1
#
_entry.id   AF-A0A6A5AIG9-F1
#
_cell.length_a   1.000
_cell.length_b   1.000
_cell.length_c   1.000
_cell.angle_alpha   90.00
_cell.angle_beta   90.00
_cell.angle_gamma   90.00
#
_symmetry.space_group_name_H-M   'P 1'
#
loop_
_entity.id
_entity.type
_entity.pdbx_description
1 polymer ?
#
loop_
_entity_poly.entity_id
_entity_poly.type
_entity_poly.pdbx_seq_one_letter_code
_entity_poly.pdbx_strand_id
1 'polypeptide(L)'
;MTCGYIFPVLHFIATQTDDLDQALLRHFIQLVLMRIAPPYSLRFTTVLSDILLHPKVSQALRTCPVETKAKLKEFAHVCQAEDELAADIRRTLSESYEDN
;
A
#
# COMPACT_ATOMS: atom_id res chain seq x y z
N MET A 1 12.73 5.87 0.02
CA MET A 1 13.41 5.89 -1.29
C MET A 1 13.39 7.33 -1.78
N THR A 2 14.56 7.94 -2.00
CA THR A 2 14.75 9.38 -2.24
C THR A 2 15.19 9.70 -3.68
N CYS A 3 14.78 8.89 -4.65
CA CYS A 3 15.06 9.10 -6.07
C CYS A 3 13.83 8.64 -6.86
N GLY A 4 13.31 9.46 -7.79
CA GLY A 4 11.97 9.37 -8.41
C GLY A 4 11.63 8.13 -9.24
N TYR A 5 12.28 6.99 -9.01
CA TYR A 5 12.11 5.71 -9.69
C TYR A 5 11.23 4.73 -8.91
N ILE A 6 10.13 5.20 -8.33
CA ILE A 6 9.25 4.33 -7.53
C ILE A 6 8.35 3.44 -8.41
N PHE A 7 7.90 3.93 -9.57
CA PHE A 7 6.93 3.22 -10.41
C PHE A 7 7.46 1.89 -10.99
N PRO A 8 8.69 1.80 -11.53
CA PRO A 8 9.22 0.51 -11.98
C PRO A 8 9.30 -0.52 -10.85
N VAL A 9 9.65 -0.05 -9.64
CA VAL A 9 9.73 -0.92 -8.45
C VAL A 9 8.34 -1.40 -8.05
N LEU A 10 7.35 -0.52 -7.97
CA LEU A 10 5.97 -0.92 -7.68
C LEU A 10 5.41 -1.87 -8.74
N HIS A 11 5.74 -1.64 -10.01
CA HIS A 11 5.34 -2.54 -11.10
C HIS A 11 5.97 -3.93 -10.96
N PHE A 12 7.25 -4.02 -10.63
CA PHE A 12 7.91 -5.30 -10.32
C PHE A 12 7.22 -6.02 -9.16
N ILE A 13 6.95 -5.30 -8.06
CA ILE A 13 6.26 -5.89 -6.91
C ILE A 13 4.89 -6.41 -7.33
N ALA A 14 4.07 -5.60 -8.00
CA ALA A 14 2.74 -6.00 -8.47
C ALA A 14 2.78 -7.26 -9.35
N THR A 15 3.71 -7.32 -10.31
CA THR A 15 3.82 -8.41 -11.28
C THR A 15 4.48 -9.69 -10.75
N GLN A 16 5.24 -9.61 -9.65
CA GLN A 16 6.00 -10.74 -9.09
C GLN A 16 5.53 -11.10 -7.67
N THR A 17 4.39 -10.56 -7.23
CA THR A 17 3.91 -10.73 -5.84
C THR A 17 3.85 -12.20 -5.43
N ASP A 18 3.42 -13.10 -6.31
CA ASP A 18 3.26 -14.52 -6.02
C ASP A 18 4.57 -15.28 -5.86
N ASP A 19 5.67 -14.80 -6.45
CA ASP A 19 7.00 -15.40 -6.35
C ASP A 19 7.81 -14.87 -5.15
N LEU A 20 7.46 -13.69 -4.63
CA LEU A 20 8.18 -13.04 -3.52
C LEU A 20 7.76 -13.60 -2.15
N ASP A 21 8.68 -13.71 -1.20
CA ASP A 21 8.30 -14.18 0.14
C ASP A 21 7.50 -13.11 0.93
N GLN A 22 6.67 -13.57 1.87
CA GLN A 22 5.81 -12.68 2.67
C GLN A 22 6.59 -11.69 3.54
N ALA A 23 7.74 -12.07 4.08
CA ALA A 23 8.57 -11.18 4.89
C ALA A 23 9.20 -10.08 4.03
N LEU A 24 9.63 -10.37 2.81
CA LEU A 24 10.11 -9.35 1.86
C LEU A 24 9.00 -8.40 1.45
N LEU A 25 7.81 -8.90 1.10
CA LEU A 25 6.65 -8.05 0.79
C LEU A 25 6.31 -7.13 1.97
N ARG A 26 6.24 -7.69 3.18
CA ARG A 26 6.00 -6.93 4.41
C ARG A 26 7.06 -5.85 4.63
N HIS A 27 8.33 -6.21 4.53
CA HIS A 27 9.44 -5.28 4.74
C HIS A 27 9.46 -4.16 3.70
N PHE A 28 9.20 -4.49 2.43
CA PHE A 28 9.08 -3.51 1.36
C PHE A 28 7.97 -2.49 1.64
N ILE A 29 6.75 -2.95 1.96
CA ILE A 29 5.62 -2.07 2.24
C ILE A 29 5.90 -1.20 3.47
N GLN A 30 6.50 -1.77 4.53
CA GLN A 30 6.92 -1.00 5.71
C GLN A 30 7.88 0.14 5.32
N LEU A 31 8.90 -0.15 4.51
CA LEU A 31 9.85 0.86 4.05
C LEU A 31 9.21 1.94 3.18
N VAL A 32 8.24 1.57 2.33
CA VAL A 32 7.50 2.54 1.52
C VAL A 32 6.67 3.45 2.43
N LEU A 33 5.81 2.89 3.27
CA LEU A 33 4.91 3.63 4.15
C LEU A 33 5.62 4.58 5.11
N MET A 34 6.78 4.18 5.64
CA MET A 34 7.58 5.02 6.54
C MET A 34 8.28 6.19 5.83
N ARG A 35 8.27 6.23 4.49
CA ARG A 35 9.00 7.22 3.69
C ARG A 35 8.09 8.09 2.82
N ILE A 36 6.82 7.74 2.69
CA ILE A 36 5.84 8.52 1.93
C ILE A 36 5.03 9.41 2.87
N ALA A 37 4.58 10.53 2.33
CA ALA A 37 3.66 11.45 2.97
C ALA A 37 2.83 12.13 1.87
N PRO A 38 1.60 12.58 2.16
CA PRO A 38 0.80 13.34 1.20
C PRO A 38 1.49 14.69 0.84
N PRO A 39 1.18 15.29 -0.33
CA PRO A 39 0.19 14.83 -1.32
C PRO A 39 0.71 13.67 -2.18
N TYR A 40 -0.18 12.74 -2.53
CA TYR A 40 0.12 11.62 -3.42
C TYR A 40 -0.41 11.90 -4.82
N SER A 41 0.30 11.42 -5.86
CA SER A 41 -0.28 11.41 -7.21
C SER A 41 -1.31 10.29 -7.34
N LEU A 42 -2.37 10.50 -8.14
CA LEU A 42 -3.40 9.49 -8.42
C LEU A 42 -2.80 8.17 -8.94
N ARG A 43 -1.78 8.26 -9.80
CA ARG A 43 -1.06 7.08 -10.32
C ARG A 43 -0.39 6.30 -9.19
N PHE A 44 0.20 7.00 -8.22
CA PHE A 44 0.86 6.36 -7.09
C PHE A 44 -0.16 5.71 -6.15
N THR A 45 -1.25 6.41 -5.80
CA THR A 45 -2.30 5.86 -4.93
C THR A 45 -2.93 4.63 -5.57
N THR A 46 -3.26 4.67 -6.85
CA THR A 46 -3.82 3.52 -7.58
C THR A 46 -2.91 2.29 -7.52
N VAL A 47 -1.65 2.43 -7.96
CA VAL A 47 -0.73 1.29 -8.03
C VAL A 47 -0.40 0.74 -6.63
N LEU A 48 -0.18 1.61 -5.64
CA LEU A 48 0.10 1.14 -4.28
C LEU A 48 -1.13 0.44 -3.67
N SER A 49 -2.33 0.95 -3.94
CA SER A 49 -3.58 0.34 -3.47
C SER A 49 -3.76 -1.07 -4.02
N ASP A 50 -3.55 -1.27 -5.33
CA ASP A 50 -3.64 -2.59 -5.95
C ASP A 50 -2.69 -3.60 -5.30
N ILE A 51 -1.45 -3.17 -4.99
CA ILE A 51 -0.48 -4.00 -4.28
C ILE A 51 -0.96 -4.32 -2.86
N LEU A 52 -1.47 -3.33 -2.13
CA LEU A 52 -1.95 -3.50 -0.76
C LEU A 52 -3.20 -4.40 -0.67
N LEU A 53 -4.02 -4.42 -1.71
CA LEU A 53 -5.21 -5.26 -1.79
C LEU A 53 -4.92 -6.69 -2.27
N HIS A 54 -3.69 -6.96 -2.76
CA HIS A 54 -3.29 -8.31 -3.13
C HIS A 54 -3.37 -9.26 -1.91
N PRO A 55 -4.03 -10.43 -2.00
CA PRO A 55 -4.29 -11.30 -0.85
C PRO A 55 -3.04 -11.67 -0.05
N LYS A 56 -1.94 -11.97 -0.76
CA LYS A 56 -0.66 -12.31 -0.16
C LYS A 56 -0.02 -11.14 0.61
N VAL A 57 -0.16 -9.92 0.09
CA VAL A 57 0.35 -8.70 0.74
C VAL A 57 -0.51 -8.37 1.95
N SER A 58 -1.84 -8.37 1.80
CA SER A 58 -2.79 -8.19 2.90
C SER A 58 -2.51 -9.18 4.05
N GLN A 59 -2.29 -10.45 3.74
CA GLN A 59 -1.93 -11.45 4.74
C GLN A 59 -0.58 -11.15 5.41
N ALA A 60 0.44 -10.76 4.65
CA ALA A 60 1.74 -10.39 5.18
C ALA A 60 1.65 -9.20 6.15
N LEU A 61 0.77 -8.23 5.86
CA LEU A 61 0.61 -7.01 6.64
C LEU A 61 -0.10 -7.20 7.98
N ARG A 62 -0.87 -8.27 8.18
CA ARG A 62 -1.53 -8.59 9.47
C ARG A 62 -0.57 -8.65 10.66
N THR A 63 0.69 -9.01 10.40
CA THR A 63 1.74 -9.18 11.41
C THR A 63 2.65 -7.95 11.56
N CYS A 64 2.28 -6.79 11.01
CA CYS A 64 3.10 -5.59 11.10
C CYS A 64 3.09 -4.93 12.49
N PRO A 65 4.15 -4.19 12.84
CA PRO A 65 4.17 -3.31 14.01
C PRO A 65 3.05 -2.27 13.96
N VAL A 66 2.67 -1.77 15.15
CA VAL A 66 1.61 -0.77 15.34
C VAL A 66 1.86 0.50 14.51
N GLU A 67 3.11 0.96 14.41
CA GLU A 67 3.47 2.14 13.63
C GLU A 67 3.13 1.99 12.14
N THR A 68 3.43 0.82 11.56
CA THR A 68 3.09 0.53 10.16
C THR A 68 1.58 0.48 9.96
N LYS A 69 0.85 -0.11 10.90
CA LYS A 69 -0.62 -0.16 10.87
C LYS A 69 -1.22 1.24 10.92
N ALA A 70 -0.68 2.13 11.75
CA ALA A 70 -1.09 3.53 11.79
C ALA A 70 -0.84 4.23 10.45
N LYS A 71 0.31 3.98 9.80
CA LYS A 71 0.60 4.52 8.46
C LYS A 71 -0.29 3.95 7.36
N LEU A 72 -0.68 2.68 7.45
CA LEU A 72 -1.67 2.08 6.55
C LEU A 72 -3.04 2.77 6.70
N LYS A 73 -3.48 3.01 7.94
CA LYS A 73 -4.74 3.75 8.22
C LYS A 73 -4.70 5.17 7.68
N GLU A 74 -3.59 5.89 7.91
CA GLU A 74 -3.38 7.24 7.37
C GLU A 74 -3.45 7.23 5.84
N PHE A 75 -2.77 6.29 5.19
CA PHE A 75 -2.83 6.15 3.73
C PHE A 75 -4.23 5.83 3.22
N ALA A 76 -4.95 4.89 3.85
CA ALA A 76 -6.31 4.52 3.49
C ALA A 76 -7.28 5.71 3.66
N HIS A 77 -7.12 6.50 4.72
CA HIS A 77 -7.90 7.71 4.96
C HIS A 77 -7.67 8.78 3.88
N VAL A 78 -6.41 9.02 3.50
CA VAL A 78 -6.09 9.94 2.39
C VAL A 78 -6.72 9.45 1.08
N CYS A 79 -6.69 8.13 0.82
CA CYS A 79 -7.32 7.55 -0.36
C CYS A 79 -8.86 7.69 -0.36
N GLN A 80 -9.53 7.71 0.80
CA GLN A 80 -10.98 7.99 0.87
C GLN A 80 -11.32 9.40 0.40
N ALA A 81 -10.44 10.36 0.70
CA ALA A 81 -10.63 11.76 0.33
C ALA A 81 -10.28 12.07 -1.13
N GLU A 82 -9.73 11.10 -1.88
CA GLU A 82 -9.33 11.26 -3.27
C GLU A 82 -10.48 10.86 -4.21
N ASP A 83 -11.23 11.84 -4.70
CA ASP A 83 -12.44 11.63 -5.52
C ASP A 83 -12.15 10.89 -6.84
N GLU A 84 -10.96 11.09 -7.41
CA GLU A 84 -10.53 10.48 -8.68
C GLU A 84 -10.12 8.99 -8.54
N LEU A 85 -9.88 8.50 -7.32
CA LEU A 85 -9.57 7.10 -7.09
C LEU A 85 -10.84 6.24 -7.20
N ALA A 86 -10.72 5.06 -7.84
CA ALA A 86 -11.87 4.17 -8.06
C ALA A 86 -12.59 3.84 -6.74
N ALA A 87 -13.92 4.00 -6.73
CA ALA A 87 -14.73 3.82 -5.53
C ALA A 87 -14.60 2.43 -4.90
N ASP A 88 -14.43 1.39 -5.72
CA ASP A 88 -14.21 0.02 -5.25
C ASP A 88 -12.88 -0.10 -4.49
N ILE A 89 -11.80 0.48 -5.03
CA ILE A 89 -10.48 0.50 -4.37
C ILE A 89 -10.57 1.23 -3.03
N ARG A 90 -11.21 2.40 -3.00
CA ARG A 90 -11.43 3.15 -1.76
C ARG A 90 -12.15 2.27 -0.74
N ARG A 91 -13.29 1.69 -1.11
CA ARG A 91 -14.09 0.87 -0.19
C ARG A 91 -13.28 -0.31 0.37
N THR A 92 -12.64 -1.10 -0.49
CA THR A 92 -11.89 -2.29 -0.06
C THR A 92 -10.69 -1.94 0.82
N LEU A 93 -10.00 -0.82 0.57
CA LEU A 93 -8.92 -0.35 1.44
C LEU A 93 -9.42 0.03 2.83
N SER A 94 -10.56 0.72 2.92
CA SER A 94 -11.17 1.08 4.21
C SER A 94 -11.46 -0.19 5.01
N GLU A 95 -12.22 -1.12 4.41
CA GLU A 95 -12.62 -2.37 5.04
C GLU A 95 -11.41 -3.24 5.45
N SER A 96 -10.32 -3.21 4.69
CA SER A 96 -9.12 -4.02 4.98
C SER A 96 -8.26 -3.49 6.13
N TYR A 97 -8.31 -2.18 6.39
CA TYR A 97 -7.37 -1.52 7.30
C TYR A 97 -8.02 -0.72 8.43
N GLU A 98 -9.35 -0.62 8.51
CA GLU A 98 -10.06 0.00 9.65
C GLU A 98 -9.87 -0.81 10.96
N ASP A 99 -9.93 -2.15 10.90
CA ASP A 99 -9.86 -3.05 12.06
C ASP A 99 -8.44 -3.52 12.45
N ASN A 100 -7.42 -3.17 11.64
CA ASN A 100 -6.04 -3.62 11.87
C ASN A 100 -5.27 -2.78 12.90
#